data_AF-A0A2N1Z8V9-F1
#
_entry.id   AF-A0A2N1Z8V9-F1
#
_cell.length_a   1.000
_cell.length_b   1.000
_cell.length_c   1.000
_cell.angle_alpha   90.00
_cell.angle_beta   90.00
_cell.angle_gamma   90.00
#
_symmetry.space_group_name_H-M   'P 1'
#
loop_
_entity.id
_entity.type
_entity.pdbx_description
1 polymer ?
#
loop_
_entity_poly.entity_id
_entity_poly.type
_entity_poly.pdbx_seq_one_letter_code
_entity_poly.pdbx_strand_id
1 'polypeptide(L)'
;MDEHTRQQADAAPSPDTLPDALISEIKKPWIIWLILVWIFVCLGLVFQQLVAGYAELAQLQDQTAKQLNAGVAILIICLMIGVGKLNKIICLVTGGVFALLTAVLILNISLNARDFGFLQMMAAFLCVIVPTAMCAHWLLKPESRVLYRQYAAHKHNLAMKKAVAARFRP
;
A
#
# COMPACT_ATOMS: atom_id res chain seq x y z
N MET A 1 24.78 27.28 -51.10
CA MET A 1 24.47 25.88 -50.76
C MET A 1 24.69 25.79 -49.27
N ASP A 2 23.61 26.07 -48.54
CA ASP A 2 23.69 26.81 -47.30
C ASP A 2 23.74 25.87 -46.09
N GLU A 3 24.56 26.26 -45.10
CA GLU A 3 24.76 25.59 -43.81
C GLU A 3 23.46 25.32 -43.04
N HIS A 4 22.36 25.97 -43.42
CA HIS A 4 21.02 25.72 -42.87
C HIS A 4 20.45 24.33 -43.19
N THR A 5 21.00 23.61 -44.17
CA THR A 5 20.47 22.28 -44.56
C THR A 5 21.05 21.14 -43.71
N ARG A 6 22.12 21.38 -42.92
CA ARG A 6 22.75 20.35 -42.08
C ARG A 6 22.19 20.25 -40.67
N GLN A 7 21.48 21.26 -40.17
CA GLN A 7 20.91 21.21 -38.81
C GLN A 7 19.57 20.46 -38.70
N GLN A 8 19.01 20.00 -39.82
CA GLN A 8 17.70 19.34 -39.85
C GLN A 8 17.76 17.81 -39.93
N ALA A 9 18.95 17.22 -39.84
CA ALA A 9 19.16 15.77 -39.98
C ALA A 9 19.56 15.03 -38.69
N ASP A 10 19.70 15.72 -37.55
CA ASP A 10 20.08 15.10 -36.25
C ASP A 10 19.03 15.29 -35.13
N ALA A 11 17.78 15.55 -35.49
CA ALA A 11 16.67 15.35 -34.55
C ALA A 11 16.17 13.91 -34.65
N ALA A 12 16.99 12.97 -34.19
CA ALA A 12 16.48 11.65 -33.82
C ALA A 12 15.27 11.87 -32.90
N PRO A 13 14.11 11.21 -33.16
CA PRO A 13 12.95 11.35 -32.28
C PRO A 13 13.37 10.89 -30.88
N SER A 14 13.36 11.81 -29.91
CA SER A 14 13.62 11.50 -28.52
C SER A 14 12.65 10.42 -28.05
N PRO A 15 13.13 9.26 -27.56
CA PRO A 15 12.28 8.15 -27.13
C PRO A 15 11.49 8.43 -25.83
N ASP A 16 11.57 9.65 -25.28
CA ASP A 16 10.93 10.01 -24.01
C ASP A 16 9.65 10.86 -24.16
N THR A 17 9.18 11.12 -25.38
CA THR A 17 7.83 11.65 -25.59
C THR A 17 6.81 10.52 -25.57
N LEU A 18 6.53 10.01 -24.37
CA LEU A 18 5.26 9.31 -24.12
C LEU A 18 4.15 10.25 -24.61
N PRO A 19 3.33 9.85 -25.60
CA PRO A 19 2.35 10.74 -26.18
C PRO A 19 1.40 11.23 -25.09
N ASP A 20 1.29 12.56 -24.97
CA ASP A 20 0.33 13.28 -24.12
C ASP A 20 -1.14 12.84 -24.34
N ALA A 21 -1.39 12.02 -25.37
CA ALA A 21 -2.68 11.54 -25.83
C ALA A 21 -3.18 10.22 -25.19
N LEU A 22 -2.43 9.54 -24.30
CA LEU A 22 -2.88 8.25 -23.75
C LEU A 22 -2.88 8.13 -22.23
N ILE A 23 -3.09 9.23 -21.50
CA ILE A 23 -3.36 9.14 -20.06
C ILE A 23 -4.88 9.08 -19.86
N SER A 24 -5.47 7.99 -20.35
CA SER A 24 -6.81 7.55 -19.93
C SER A 24 -6.86 7.54 -18.40
N GLU A 25 -7.98 7.92 -17.80
CA GLU A 25 -8.22 7.78 -16.36
C GLU A 25 -7.70 6.41 -15.88
N ILE A 26 -6.60 6.41 -15.14
CA ILE A 26 -6.13 5.21 -14.48
C ILE A 26 -7.08 5.00 -13.31
N LYS A 27 -8.17 4.24 -13.56
CA LYS A 27 -9.09 3.82 -12.52
C LYS A 27 -8.28 3.04 -11.49
N LYS A 28 -8.33 3.50 -10.23
CA LYS A 28 -7.71 2.76 -9.13
C LYS A 28 -8.29 1.35 -9.11
N PRO A 29 -7.48 0.30 -9.10
CA PRO A 29 -7.99 -1.06 -9.06
C PRO A 29 -8.75 -1.24 -7.75
N TRP A 30 -9.94 -1.85 -7.87
CA TRP A 30 -10.87 -2.00 -6.75
C TRP A 30 -10.25 -2.75 -5.56
N ILE A 31 -9.30 -3.64 -5.85
CA ILE A 31 -8.54 -4.40 -4.85
C ILE A 31 -7.77 -3.53 -3.85
N ILE A 32 -7.41 -2.28 -4.18
CA ILE A 32 -6.79 -1.37 -3.21
C ILE A 32 -7.77 -1.07 -2.08
N TRP A 33 -9.05 -0.85 -2.40
CA TRP A 33 -10.07 -0.59 -1.38
C TRP A 33 -10.27 -1.80 -0.48
N LEU A 34 -10.24 -3.01 -1.07
CA LEU A 34 -10.28 -4.25 -0.30
C LEU A 34 -9.07 -4.37 0.64
N ILE A 35 -7.86 -4.05 0.15
CA ILE A 35 -6.64 -4.01 0.98
C ILE A 35 -6.75 -2.95 2.09
N LEU A 36 -7.33 -1.78 1.82
CA LEU A 36 -7.51 -0.73 2.84
C LEU A 36 -8.46 -1.18 3.95
N VAL A 37 -9.58 -1.81 3.60
CA VAL A 37 -10.49 -2.42 4.58
C VAL A 37 -9.76 -3.51 5.35
N TRP A 38 -8.95 -4.33 4.68
CA TRP A 38 -8.19 -5.39 5.33
C TRP A 38 -7.10 -4.87 6.27
N ILE A 39 -6.42 -3.78 5.91
CA ILE A 39 -5.50 -3.04 6.79
C ILE A 39 -6.24 -2.60 8.05
N PHE A 40 -7.43 -2.01 7.91
CA PHE A 40 -8.21 -1.57 9.07
C PHE A 40 -8.61 -2.74 9.97
N VAL A 41 -9.10 -3.85 9.39
CA VAL A 41 -9.53 -5.04 10.15
C VAL A 41 -8.33 -5.73 10.79
N CYS A 42 -7.31 -6.12 10.02
CA CYS A 42 -6.17 -6.86 10.54
C CYS A 42 -5.30 -5.99 11.45
N LEU A 43 -4.86 -4.81 11.02
CA LEU A 43 -3.96 -4.01 11.85
C LEU A 43 -4.72 -3.32 12.99
N GLY A 44 -5.98 -2.91 12.80
CA GLY A 44 -6.79 -2.33 13.87
C GLY A 44 -7.07 -3.33 14.99
N LEU A 45 -7.58 -4.52 14.67
CA LEU A 45 -7.94 -5.52 15.68
C LEU A 45 -6.72 -6.22 16.28
N VAL A 46 -5.75 -6.64 15.44
CA VAL A 46 -4.57 -7.37 15.94
C VAL A 46 -3.68 -6.45 16.77
N PHE A 47 -3.49 -5.19 16.39
CA PHE A 47 -2.72 -4.27 17.23
C PHE A 47 -3.46 -3.85 18.50
N GLN A 48 -4.79 -3.70 18.50
CA GLN A 48 -5.52 -3.47 19.74
C GLN A 48 -5.30 -4.62 20.73
N GLN A 49 -5.35 -5.87 20.26
CA GLN A 49 -5.10 -7.02 21.11
C GLN A 49 -3.63 -7.11 21.56
N LEU A 50 -2.66 -6.82 20.68
CA LEU A 50 -1.25 -6.76 21.05
C LEU A 50 -0.98 -5.66 22.08
N VAL A 51 -1.51 -4.45 21.89
CA VAL A 51 -1.31 -3.33 22.81
C VAL A 51 -1.97 -3.62 24.15
N ALA A 52 -3.16 -4.20 24.18
CA ALA A 52 -3.81 -4.62 25.41
C ALA A 52 -2.98 -5.68 26.15
N GLY A 53 -2.53 -6.72 25.45
CA GLY A 53 -1.70 -7.77 26.03
C GLY A 53 -0.35 -7.26 26.55
N TYR A 54 0.32 -6.37 25.82
CA TYR A 54 1.57 -5.76 26.29
C TYR A 54 1.35 -4.76 27.43
N ALA A 55 0.23 -4.02 27.44
CA ALA A 55 -0.10 -3.12 28.53
C ALA A 55 -0.33 -3.87 29.84
N GLU A 56 -1.04 -5.01 29.78
CA GLU A 56 -1.23 -5.90 30.93
C GLU A 56 0.10 -6.53 31.39
N LEU A 57 0.92 -7.02 30.46
CA LEU A 57 2.19 -7.69 30.79
C LEU A 57 3.23 -6.73 31.38
N ALA A 58 3.24 -5.47 30.92
CA ALA A 58 4.21 -4.46 31.33
C ALA A 58 3.72 -3.58 32.50
N GLN A 59 2.53 -3.85 33.06
CA GLN A 59 1.89 -3.03 34.09
C GLN A 59 1.95 -1.53 33.77
N LEU A 60 1.76 -1.20 32.48
CA LEU A 60 1.95 0.16 32.00
C LEU A 60 0.89 1.07 32.61
N GLN A 61 1.34 2.22 33.10
CA GLN A 61 0.46 3.28 33.61
C GLN A 61 -0.61 3.61 32.56
N ASP A 62 -1.87 3.80 32.98
CA ASP A 62 -3.03 3.99 32.09
C ASP A 62 -2.84 5.08 31.02
N GLN A 63 -2.07 6.13 31.33
CA GLN A 63 -1.73 7.19 30.38
C GLN A 63 -0.79 6.70 29.26
N THR A 64 0.22 5.90 29.57
CA THR A 64 1.18 5.38 28.59
C THR A 64 0.51 4.38 27.65
N ALA A 65 -0.40 3.54 28.15
CA ALA A 65 -1.20 2.62 27.34
C ALA A 65 -2.10 3.38 26.35
N LYS A 66 -2.74 4.48 26.80
CA LYS A 66 -3.55 5.35 25.93
C LYS A 66 -2.72 6.03 24.84
N GLN A 67 -1.53 6.53 25.18
CA GLN A 67 -0.62 7.13 24.20
C GLN A 67 -0.12 6.11 23.17
N LEU A 68 0.21 4.89 23.61
CA LEU A 68 0.65 3.81 22.72
C LEU A 68 -0.47 3.42 21.74
N ASN A 69 -1.70 3.27 22.22
CA ASN A 69 -2.87 3.01 21.37
C ASN A 69 -3.11 4.14 20.36
N ALA A 70 -2.99 5.40 20.78
CA ALA A 70 -3.12 6.54 19.87
C ALA A 70 -2.01 6.55 18.79
N GLY A 71 -0.76 6.26 19.17
CA GLY A 71 0.36 6.16 18.23
C GLY A 71 0.16 5.06 17.18
N VAL A 72 -0.34 3.91 17.60
CA VAL A 72 -0.69 2.79 16.71
C VAL A 72 -1.84 3.18 15.77
N ALA A 73 -2.89 3.83 16.27
CA ALA A 73 -3.99 4.30 15.44
C ALA A 73 -3.51 5.29 14.35
N ILE A 74 -2.63 6.22 14.72
CA ILE A 74 -2.01 7.15 13.76
C ILE A 74 -1.19 6.39 12.71
N LEU A 75 -0.40 5.40 13.12
CA LEU A 75 0.38 4.56 12.21
C LEU A 75 -0.53 3.84 11.19
N ILE A 76 -1.63 3.25 11.64
CA ILE A 76 -2.60 2.55 10.77
C ILE A 76 -3.19 3.53 9.75
N ILE A 77 -3.62 4.72 10.19
CA ILE A 77 -4.14 5.77 9.31
C ILE A 77 -3.08 6.18 8.28
N CYS A 78 -1.83 6.36 8.68
CA CYS A 78 -0.73 6.68 7.79
C CYS A 78 -0.50 5.58 6.73
N LEU A 79 -0.56 4.31 7.13
CA LEU A 79 -0.46 3.17 6.21
C LEU A 79 -1.64 3.13 5.22
N MET A 80 -2.87 3.33 5.70
CA MET A 80 -4.06 3.39 4.85
C MET A 80 -3.96 4.53 3.82
N ILE A 81 -3.58 5.74 4.26
CA ILE A 81 -3.40 6.88 3.35
C ILE A 81 -2.28 6.59 2.34
N GLY A 82 -1.18 5.98 2.78
CA GLY A 82 -0.05 5.65 1.93
C GLY A 82 -0.36 4.61 0.87
N VAL A 83 -1.06 3.54 1.23
CA VAL A 83 -1.56 2.51 0.30
C VAL A 83 -2.63 3.08 -0.62
N GLY A 84 -3.55 3.90 -0.11
CA GLY A 84 -4.59 4.57 -0.91
C GLY A 84 -4.04 5.60 -1.89
N LYS A 85 -2.89 6.20 -1.58
CA LYS A 85 -2.10 7.06 -2.49
C LYS A 85 -1.14 6.26 -3.38
N LEU A 86 -1.09 4.93 -3.24
CA LEU A 86 -0.21 4.04 -3.99
C LEU A 86 1.27 4.43 -3.88
N ASN A 87 1.69 4.88 -2.69
CA ASN A 87 3.08 5.19 -2.44
C ASN A 87 3.89 3.88 -2.43
N LYS A 88 4.87 3.76 -3.33
CA LYS A 88 5.73 2.57 -3.50
C LYS A 88 6.33 2.09 -2.17
N ILE A 89 6.90 2.99 -1.38
CA ILE A 89 7.58 2.62 -0.12
C ILE A 89 6.56 2.08 0.87
N ILE A 90 5.44 2.79 1.04
CA ILE A 90 4.40 2.39 2.00
C ILE A 90 3.76 1.06 1.57
N CYS A 91 3.48 0.87 0.29
CA CYS A 91 2.95 -0.40 -0.21
C CYS A 91 3.90 -1.58 0.03
N LEU A 92 5.22 -1.38 -0.15
CA LEU A 92 6.24 -2.39 0.16
C LEU A 92 6.30 -2.69 1.66
N VAL A 93 6.30 -1.66 2.50
CA VAL A 93 6.30 -1.83 3.96
C VAL A 93 5.04 -2.57 4.41
N THR A 94 3.85 -2.17 3.95
CA THR A 94 2.60 -2.84 4.27
C THR A 94 2.57 -4.29 3.76
N GLY A 95 3.05 -4.54 2.54
CA GLY A 95 3.16 -5.89 1.99
C GLY A 95 4.10 -6.78 2.81
N GLY A 96 5.23 -6.23 3.26
CA GLY A 96 6.16 -6.92 4.15
C GLY A 96 5.57 -7.21 5.53
N VAL A 97 4.86 -6.26 6.12
CA VAL A 97 4.14 -6.45 7.40
C VAL A 97 3.10 -7.57 7.27
N PHE A 98 2.32 -7.60 6.19
CA PHE A 98 1.36 -8.68 5.96
C PHE A 98 2.02 -10.03 5.68
N ALA A 99 3.14 -10.07 4.96
CA ALA A 99 3.90 -11.31 4.76
C ALA A 99 4.42 -11.86 6.10
N LEU A 100 4.99 -10.98 6.94
CA LEU A 100 5.46 -11.36 8.27
C LEU A 100 4.30 -11.84 9.16
N LEU A 101 3.18 -11.10 9.17
CA LEU A 101 1.99 -11.47 9.92
C LEU A 101 1.46 -12.84 9.49
N THR A 102 1.42 -13.11 8.18
CA THR A 102 1.02 -14.41 7.62
C THR A 102 1.95 -15.52 8.12
N ALA A 103 3.27 -15.30 8.09
CA ALA A 103 4.24 -16.28 8.57
C ALA A 103 4.07 -16.56 10.08
N VAL A 104 3.87 -15.53 10.89
CA VAL A 104 3.62 -15.65 12.33
C VAL A 104 2.32 -16.41 12.61
N LEU A 105 1.24 -16.13 11.86
CA LEU A 105 -0.03 -16.83 12.00
C LEU A 105 0.08 -18.31 11.65
N ILE A 106 0.75 -18.65 10.54
CA ILE A 106 1.01 -20.04 10.15
C ILE A 106 1.81 -20.77 11.22
N LEU A 107 2.86 -20.12 11.75
CA LEU A 107 3.71 -20.69 12.79
C LEU A 107 2.93 -20.89 14.10
N ASN A 108 2.10 -19.93 14.50
CA ASN A 108 1.26 -20.03 15.69
C ASN A 108 0.27 -21.20 15.58
N ILE A 109 -0.42 -21.33 14.44
CA ILE A 109 -1.31 -22.47 14.20
C ILE A 109 -0.54 -23.80 14.22
N SER A 110 0.65 -23.83 13.62
CA SER A 110 1.46 -25.06 13.56
C SER A 110 1.92 -25.52 14.95
N LEU A 111 2.28 -24.59 15.84
CA LEU A 111 2.70 -24.89 17.21
C LEU A 111 1.54 -25.30 18.11
N ASN A 112 0.37 -24.68 17.93
CA ASN A 112 -0.83 -24.93 18.74
C ASN A 112 -1.81 -25.89 18.05
N ALA A 113 -1.37 -26.61 17.01
CA ALA A 113 -2.24 -27.45 16.17
C ALA A 113 -2.98 -28.55 16.94
N ARG A 114 -2.45 -28.94 18.11
CA ARG A 114 -3.08 -29.94 19.00
C ARG A 114 -4.26 -29.38 19.81
N ASP A 115 -4.24 -28.08 20.09
CA ASP A 115 -5.26 -27.42 20.92
C ASP A 115 -6.40 -26.84 20.08
N PHE A 116 -6.13 -26.57 18.79
CA PHE A 116 -7.14 -26.10 17.86
C PHE A 116 -7.94 -27.27 17.26
N GLY A 117 -9.27 -27.22 17.40
CA GLY A 117 -10.15 -28.11 16.64
C GLY A 117 -10.01 -27.87 15.13
N PHE A 118 -10.12 -28.93 14.32
CA PHE A 118 -9.97 -28.86 12.86
C PHE A 118 -10.80 -27.73 12.21
N LEU A 119 -12.04 -27.54 12.66
CA LEU A 119 -12.93 -26.50 12.14
C LEU A 119 -12.41 -25.08 12.43
N GLN A 120 -11.86 -24.85 13.63
CA GLN A 120 -11.28 -23.55 14.00
C GLN A 120 -10.00 -23.27 13.21
N MET A 121 -9.18 -24.30 13.00
CA MET A 121 -7.97 -24.19 12.18
C MET A 121 -8.30 -23.83 10.73
N MET A 122 -9.29 -24.50 10.13
CA MET A 122 -9.78 -24.16 8.79
C MET A 122 -10.34 -22.74 8.73
N ALA A 123 -11.13 -22.32 9.72
CA ALA A 123 -11.69 -20.97 9.76
C ALA A 123 -10.58 -19.91 9.85
N ALA A 124 -9.57 -20.11 10.69
CA ALA A 124 -8.42 -19.20 10.78
C ALA A 124 -7.63 -19.13 9.46
N PHE A 125 -7.45 -20.26 8.78
CA PHE A 125 -6.76 -20.30 7.50
C PHE A 125 -7.52 -19.52 6.41
N LEU A 126 -8.81 -19.81 6.24
CA LEU A 126 -9.63 -19.22 5.17
C LEU A 126 -9.98 -17.76 5.43
N CYS A 127 -10.29 -17.41 6.68
CA CYS A 127 -10.77 -16.06 7.01
C CYS A 127 -9.63 -15.08 7.33
N VAL A 128 -8.44 -15.56 7.70
CA VAL A 128 -7.35 -14.67 8.16
C VAL A 128 -6.08 -14.86 7.34
N ILE A 129 -5.54 -16.08 7.25
CA ILE A 129 -4.24 -16.32 6.61
C ILE A 129 -4.30 -16.07 5.10
N VAL A 130 -5.27 -16.66 4.41
CA VAL A 130 -5.39 -16.53 2.95
C VAL A 130 -5.57 -15.07 2.51
N PRO A 131 -6.52 -14.29 3.07
CA PRO A 131 -6.69 -12.89 2.67
C PRO A 131 -5.45 -12.03 2.96
N THR A 132 -4.78 -12.28 4.09
CA THR A 132 -3.55 -11.55 4.46
C THR A 132 -2.41 -11.86 3.50
N ALA A 133 -2.23 -13.13 3.14
CA ALA A 133 -1.26 -13.57 2.15
C ALA A 133 -1.55 -12.99 0.75
N MET A 134 -2.83 -12.95 0.35
CA MET A 134 -3.25 -12.34 -0.92
C MET A 134 -2.95 -10.83 -0.96
N CYS A 135 -3.21 -10.10 0.13
CA CYS A 135 -2.87 -8.69 0.24
C CYS A 135 -1.35 -8.47 0.14
N ALA A 136 -0.55 -9.28 0.85
CA ALA A 136 0.90 -9.23 0.78
C ALA A 136 1.41 -9.49 -0.65
N HIS A 137 0.91 -10.56 -1.28
CA HIS A 137 1.30 -10.93 -2.64
C HIS A 137 1.00 -9.80 -3.64
N TRP A 138 -0.21 -9.23 -3.58
CA TRP A 138 -0.61 -8.17 -4.50
C TRP A 138 0.23 -6.88 -4.33
N LEU A 139 0.49 -6.48 -3.09
CA LEU A 139 1.33 -5.30 -2.79
C LEU A 139 2.79 -5.49 -3.19
N LEU A 140 3.29 -6.72 -3.19
CA LEU A 140 4.68 -7.03 -3.53
C LEU A 140 4.89 -7.37 -5.02
N LYS A 141 3.82 -7.69 -5.76
CA LYS A 141 3.89 -8.11 -7.17
C LYS A 141 4.55 -7.05 -8.07
N PRO A 142 5.39 -7.41 -9.06
CA PRO A 142 6.02 -6.43 -9.96
C PRO A 142 5.01 -5.58 -10.74
N GLU A 143 3.88 -6.16 -11.14
CA GLU A 143 2.82 -5.47 -11.89
C GLU A 143 2.21 -4.31 -11.11
N SER A 144 2.06 -4.44 -9.78
CA SER A 144 1.56 -3.36 -8.95
C SER A 144 2.55 -2.18 -8.92
N ARG A 145 3.86 -2.44 -9.08
CA ARG A 145 4.89 -1.39 -9.22
C ARG A 145 4.75 -0.56 -10.48
N VAL A 146 4.35 -1.19 -11.59
CA VAL A 146 4.04 -0.48 -12.85
C VAL A 146 2.85 0.44 -12.61
N LEU A 147 1.81 -0.07 -11.94
CA LEU A 147 0.63 0.71 -11.57
C LEU A 147 0.98 1.91 -10.67
N TYR A 148 1.88 1.73 -9.70
CA TYR A 148 2.32 2.81 -8.81
C TYR A 148 3.05 3.92 -9.59
N ARG A 149 3.93 3.54 -10.54
CA ARG A 149 4.64 4.50 -11.39
C ARG A 149 3.70 5.25 -12.31
N GLN A 150 2.78 4.56 -12.97
CA GLN A 150 1.79 5.17 -13.85
C GLN A 150 0.84 6.11 -13.08
N TYR A 151 0.40 5.71 -11.89
CA TYR A 151 -0.45 6.54 -11.04
C TYR A 151 0.28 7.79 -10.52
N ALA A 152 1.55 7.67 -10.15
CA ALA A 152 2.39 8.81 -9.76
C ALA A 152 2.58 9.80 -10.91
N ALA A 153 2.87 9.31 -12.12
CA ALA A 153 3.00 10.12 -13.32
C ALA A 153 1.69 10.84 -13.67
N HIS A 154 0.56 10.13 -13.61
CA HIS A 154 -0.77 10.72 -13.83
C HIS A 154 -1.08 11.85 -12.84
N LYS A 155 -0.80 11.65 -11.55
CA LYS A 155 -1.01 12.67 -10.52
C LYS A 155 -0.11 13.89 -10.70
N HIS A 156 1.14 13.68 -11.08
CA HIS A 156 2.07 14.77 -11.40
C HIS A 156 1.58 15.62 -12.58
N ASN A 157 1.11 14.96 -13.65
CA ASN A 157 0.57 15.65 -14.83
C ASN A 157 -0.74 16.40 -14.51
N LEU A 158 -1.61 15.85 -13.66
CA LEU A 158 -2.79 16.58 -13.16
C LEU A 158 -2.42 17.82 -12.35
N ALA A 159 -1.40 17.74 -11.50
CA ALA A 159 -0.91 18.87 -10.73
C ALA A 159 -0.33 19.97 -11.63
N MET A 160 0.48 19.58 -12.63
CA MET A 160 0.99 20.47 -13.68
C MET A 160 -0.15 21.16 -14.44
N LYS A 161 -1.15 20.41 -14.94
CA LYS A 161 -2.30 20.97 -15.65
C LYS A 161 -3.07 21.99 -14.81
N LYS A 162 -3.25 21.72 -13.51
CA LYS A 162 -3.88 22.67 -12.58
C LYS A 162 -3.02 23.92 -12.34
N ALA A 163 -1.71 23.76 -12.16
CA ALA A 163 -0.80 24.89 -11.95
C ALA A 163 -0.72 25.80 -13.19
N VAL A 164 -0.71 25.19 -14.39
CA VAL A 164 -0.79 25.91 -15.66
C VAL A 164 -2.13 26.64 -15.77
N ALA A 165 -3.26 25.95 -15.56
CA ALA A 165 -4.59 26.58 -15.61
C ALA A 165 -4.77 27.71 -14.59
N ALA A 166 -4.12 27.63 -13.42
CA ALA A 166 -4.13 28.71 -12.42
C ALA A 166 -3.29 29.93 -12.86
N ARG A 167 -2.19 29.72 -13.60
CA ARG A 167 -1.38 30.82 -14.15
C ARG A 167 -2.04 31.56 -15.32
N PHE A 168 -2.93 30.88 -16.04
CA PHE A 168 -3.66 31.43 -17.19
C PHE A 168 -5.12 31.80 -16.86
N ARG A 169 -5.51 31.81 -15.58
CA ARG A 169 -6.79 32.39 -15.15
C ARG A 169 -6.63 33.91 -15.11
N PRO A 170 -7.44 34.67 -15.89
CA PRO A 170 -7.41 36.14 -15.89
C PRO A 170 -7.85 36.73 -14.54
#